data_AF-A0A1C6JB97-F1
#
_entry.id   AF-A0A1C6JB97-F1
#
_cell.length_a   1.000
_cell.length_b   1.000
_cell.length_c   1.000
_cell.angle_alpha   90.00
_cell.angle_beta   90.00
_cell.angle_gamma   90.00
#
_symmetry.space_group_name_H-M   'P 1'
#
loop_
_entity.id
_entity.type
_entity.pdbx_description
1 polymer ?
#
loop_
_entity_poly.entity_id
_entity_poly.type
_entity_poly.pdbx_seq_one_letter_code
_entity_poly.pdbx_strand_id
1 'polypeptide(L)'
;MDDNLKELLAQKKTQLKEKQKSADIQRYKDHFMKNIEQFSQKYRYADEVETRKIEIFLSNLKFVRPGQLAIQEVCPYPHRNAYLCFLMGTDALFEIYVFGKYSDIMSDHDAWEVFSPYLLLVDEDFIHYTYINDNGEVMESQVS
;
A
#
# COMPACT_ATOMS: atom_id res chain seq x y z
N MET A 1 -15.22 -40.28 -10.08
CA MET A 1 -16.01 -39.73 -8.96
C MET A 1 -15.16 -38.93 -7.97
N ASP A 2 -13.84 -39.18 -7.87
CA ASP A 2 -12.92 -38.48 -6.96
C ASP A 2 -12.54 -37.05 -7.44
N ASP A 3 -12.41 -36.83 -8.75
CA ASP A 3 -11.93 -35.55 -9.29
C ASP A 3 -12.90 -34.37 -9.05
N ASN A 4 -14.22 -34.60 -9.14
CA ASN A 4 -15.23 -33.58 -8.92
C ASN A 4 -15.31 -33.14 -7.44
N LEU A 5 -15.06 -34.07 -6.50
CA LEU A 5 -15.00 -33.74 -5.08
C LEU A 5 -13.73 -32.93 -4.75
N LYS A 6 -12.58 -33.28 -5.35
CA LYS A 6 -11.33 -32.51 -5.21
C LYS A 6 -11.48 -31.10 -5.76
N GLU A 7 -12.10 -30.94 -6.93
CA GLU A 7 -12.34 -29.63 -7.53
C GLU A 7 -13.26 -28.76 -6.64
N LEU A 8 -14.35 -29.34 -6.13
CA LEU A 8 -15.26 -28.64 -5.22
C LEU A 8 -14.57 -28.21 -3.92
N LEU A 9 -13.72 -29.07 -3.34
CA LEU A 9 -12.94 -28.74 -2.14
C LEU A 9 -11.94 -27.61 -2.42
N ALA A 10 -11.28 -27.62 -3.58
CA ALA A 10 -10.37 -26.56 -4.00
C ALA A 10 -11.11 -25.22 -4.15
N GLN A 11 -12.26 -25.20 -4.82
CA GLN A 11 -13.09 -24.01 -4.97
C GLN A 11 -13.54 -23.44 -3.62
N LYS A 12 -14.04 -24.28 -2.71
CA LYS A 12 -14.43 -23.86 -1.36
C LYS A 12 -13.26 -23.28 -0.57
N LYS A 13 -12.06 -23.87 -0.70
CA LYS A 13 -10.85 -23.37 -0.04
C LYS A 13 -10.45 -22.00 -0.57
N THR A 14 -10.56 -21.76 -1.88
CA THR A 14 -10.31 -20.44 -2.49
C THR A 14 -11.31 -19.40 -1.99
N GLN A 15 -12.61 -19.70 -2.03
CA GLN A 15 -13.65 -18.79 -1.52
C GLN A 15 -13.45 -18.45 -0.04
N LEU A 16 -13.05 -19.42 0.79
CA LEU A 16 -12.76 -19.18 2.19
C LEU A 16 -11.58 -18.22 2.37
N LYS A 17 -10.51 -18.40 1.60
CA LYS A 17 -9.34 -17.51 1.63
C LYS A 17 -9.69 -16.09 1.20
N GLU A 18 -10.48 -15.93 0.14
CA GLU A 18 -10.94 -14.62 -0.32
C GLU A 18 -11.78 -13.91 0.76
N LYS A 19 -12.73 -14.64 1.38
CA LYS A 19 -13.54 -14.08 2.49
C LYS A 19 -12.68 -13.68 3.68
N GLN A 20 -11.72 -14.51 4.06
CA GLN A 20 -10.81 -14.22 5.17
C GLN A 20 -10.00 -12.95 4.87
N LYS A 21 -9.42 -12.87 3.68
CA LYS A 21 -8.64 -11.71 3.24
C LYS A 21 -9.47 -10.43 3.21
N SER A 22 -10.69 -10.47 2.68
CA SER A 22 -11.60 -9.31 2.70
C SER A 22 -11.93 -8.86 4.12
N ALA A 23 -12.10 -9.80 5.06
CA ALA A 23 -12.33 -9.48 6.47
C ALA A 23 -11.08 -8.85 7.11
N ASP A 24 -9.88 -9.34 6.79
CA ASP A 24 -8.62 -8.79 7.27
C ASP A 24 -8.37 -7.38 6.72
N ILE A 25 -8.64 -7.14 5.43
CA ILE A 25 -8.60 -5.82 4.80
C ILE A 25 -9.53 -4.86 5.56
N GLN A 26 -10.79 -5.26 5.78
CA GLN A 26 -11.75 -4.41 6.49
C GLN A 26 -11.28 -4.11 7.92
N ARG A 27 -10.72 -5.10 8.62
CA ARG A 27 -10.18 -4.93 9.96
C ARG A 27 -9.06 -3.90 10.00
N TYR A 28 -8.14 -3.90 9.03
CA TYR A 28 -7.11 -2.87 8.92
C TYR A 28 -7.71 -1.50 8.64
N LYS A 29 -8.68 -1.41 7.71
CA LYS A 29 -9.36 -0.15 7.40
C LYS A 29 -10.05 0.47 8.62
N ASP A 30 -10.76 -0.35 9.40
CA ASP A 30 -11.39 0.09 10.65
C ASP A 30 -10.33 0.52 11.67
N HIS A 31 -9.21 -0.19 11.73
CA HIS A 31 -8.11 0.13 12.62
C HIS A 31 -7.45 1.48 12.28
N PHE A 32 -7.26 1.78 10.99
CA PHE A 32 -6.76 3.09 10.54
C PHE A 32 -7.71 4.22 10.91
N MET A 33 -8.99 4.06 10.58
CA MET A 33 -10.01 5.06 10.88
C MET A 33 -10.12 5.40 12.37
N LYS A 34 -9.83 4.43 13.25
CA LYS A 34 -9.90 4.62 14.69
C LYS A 34 -8.66 5.28 15.29
N ASN A 35 -7.47 5.00 14.77
CA ASN A 35 -6.21 5.40 15.42
C ASN A 35 -5.51 6.57 14.75
N ILE A 36 -5.87 6.89 13.51
CA ILE A 36 -5.27 8.00 12.78
C ILE A 36 -6.16 9.22 12.95
N GLU A 37 -5.56 10.29 13.50
CA GLU A 37 -6.29 11.50 13.84
C GLU A 37 -6.94 12.12 12.60
N GLN A 38 -8.25 12.38 12.70
CA GLN A 38 -9.05 12.99 11.64
C GLN A 38 -8.97 12.23 10.29
N PHE A 39 -8.82 10.90 10.33
CA PHE A 39 -8.65 10.07 9.12
C PHE A 39 -9.64 10.42 8.01
N SER A 40 -10.94 10.47 8.31
CA SER A 40 -11.98 10.71 7.29
C SER A 40 -11.98 12.13 6.70
N GLN A 41 -11.24 13.07 7.29
CA GLN A 41 -11.08 14.43 6.78
C GLN A 41 -9.82 14.57 5.91
N LYS A 42 -8.75 13.86 6.28
CA LYS A 42 -7.46 13.90 5.61
C LYS A 42 -7.33 12.88 4.47
N TYR A 43 -7.99 11.73 4.62
CA TYR A 43 -7.72 10.54 3.84
C TYR A 43 -8.98 9.88 3.29
N ARG A 44 -8.79 9.17 2.18
CA ARG A 44 -9.74 8.21 1.64
C ARG A 44 -9.00 6.99 1.13
N TYR A 45 -9.71 5.88 0.96
CA TYR A 45 -9.16 4.73 0.26
C TYR A 45 -9.16 4.96 -1.26
N ALA A 46 -8.17 4.41 -1.95
CA ALA A 46 -8.16 4.37 -3.40
C ALA A 46 -9.36 3.57 -3.93
N ASP A 47 -9.92 4.01 -5.06
CA ASP A 47 -10.93 3.25 -5.78
C ASP A 47 -10.31 2.13 -6.64
N GLU A 48 -11.14 1.36 -7.34
CA GLU A 48 -10.67 0.22 -8.16
C GLU A 48 -9.77 0.66 -9.33
N VAL A 49 -10.03 1.81 -9.94
CA VAL A 49 -9.25 2.32 -11.08
C VAL A 49 -7.89 2.81 -10.60
N GLU A 50 -7.87 3.54 -9.50
CA GLU A 50 -6.64 4.01 -8.84
C GLU A 50 -5.80 2.83 -8.36
N THR A 51 -6.43 1.84 -7.72
CA THR A 51 -5.76 0.61 -7.26
C THR A 51 -5.00 -0.07 -8.40
N ARG A 52 -5.64 -0.25 -9.57
CA ARG A 52 -4.97 -0.86 -10.73
C ARG A 52 -3.78 -0.04 -11.22
N LYS A 53 -3.85 1.29 -11.20
CA LYS A 53 -2.72 2.16 -11.58
C LYS A 53 -1.56 2.00 -10.59
N ILE A 54 -1.85 1.95 -9.30
CA ILE A 54 -0.84 1.73 -8.25
C ILE A 54 -0.19 0.36 -8.41
N GLU A 55 -0.97 -0.70 -8.66
CA GLU A 55 -0.43 -2.05 -8.88
C GLU A 55 0.52 -2.09 -10.09
N ILE A 56 0.15 -1.45 -11.20
CA ILE A 56 1.02 -1.31 -12.38
C ILE A 56 2.29 -0.54 -12.00
N PHE A 57 2.15 0.57 -11.28
CA PHE A 57 3.28 1.37 -10.82
C PHE A 57 4.25 0.53 -9.97
N LEU A 58 3.74 -0.16 -8.95
CA LEU A 58 4.52 -1.02 -8.05
C LEU A 58 5.24 -2.14 -8.82
N SER A 59 4.61 -2.70 -9.86
CA SER A 59 5.22 -3.75 -10.69
C SER A 59 6.45 -3.28 -11.49
N ASN A 60 6.57 -1.97 -11.74
CA ASN A 60 7.72 -1.38 -12.41
C ASN A 60 8.89 -1.07 -11.46
N LEU A 61 8.66 -1.13 -10.14
CA LEU A 61 9.69 -0.88 -9.15
C LEU A 61 10.63 -2.08 -8.99
N LYS A 62 11.90 -1.78 -8.73
CA LYS A 62 12.93 -2.78 -8.48
C LYS A 62 13.19 -2.89 -6.99
N PHE A 63 13.03 -4.09 -6.45
CA PHE A 63 13.30 -4.39 -5.04
C PHE A 63 14.61 -5.17 -4.91
N VAL A 64 15.48 -4.76 -3.98
CA VAL A 64 16.69 -5.52 -3.63
C VAL A 64 16.33 -6.72 -2.74
N ARG A 65 15.39 -6.51 -1.82
CA ARG A 65 14.79 -7.50 -0.91
C ARG A 65 13.38 -7.03 -0.53
N PRO A 66 12.53 -7.85 0.13
CA PRO A 66 11.19 -7.43 0.51
C PRO A 66 11.19 -6.08 1.25
N GLY A 67 10.36 -5.15 0.80
CA GLY A 67 10.28 -3.79 1.35
C GLY A 67 11.38 -2.81 0.90
N GLN A 68 12.56 -3.30 0.52
CA GLN A 68 13.70 -2.43 0.16
C GLN A 68 13.81 -2.17 -1.33
N LEU A 69 13.60 -0.91 -1.71
CA LEU A 69 13.73 -0.44 -3.10
C LEU A 69 15.19 -0.22 -3.52
N ALA A 70 15.47 -0.54 -4.78
CA ALA A 70 16.71 -0.22 -5.47
C ALA A 70 16.57 1.17 -6.12
N ILE A 71 16.76 2.23 -5.34
CA ILE A 71 16.68 3.61 -5.85
C ILE A 71 17.96 3.95 -6.61
N GLN A 72 17.79 4.37 -7.86
CA GLN A 72 18.90 4.62 -8.79
C GLN A 72 19.26 6.10 -8.89
N GLU A 73 18.25 6.98 -8.84
CA GLU A 73 18.41 8.42 -8.99
C GLU A 73 17.50 9.15 -8.01
N VAL A 74 18.02 10.20 -7.38
CA VAL A 74 17.23 11.07 -6.50
C VAL A 74 16.59 12.15 -7.36
N CYS A 75 15.27 12.26 -7.35
CA CYS A 75 14.51 13.23 -8.14
C CYS A 75 13.60 14.06 -7.21
N PRO A 76 14.03 15.27 -6.78
CA PRO A 76 13.21 16.12 -5.94
C PRO A 76 11.95 16.58 -6.69
N TYR A 77 10.78 16.44 -6.07
CA TYR A 77 9.51 16.79 -6.70
C TYR A 77 8.55 17.49 -5.73
N PRO A 78 7.81 18.54 -6.17
CA PRO A 78 6.83 19.20 -5.32
C PRO A 78 5.57 18.34 -5.14
N HIS A 79 5.61 17.45 -4.15
CA HIS A 79 4.52 16.54 -3.81
C HIS A 79 3.26 17.29 -3.36
N ARG A 80 2.10 16.91 -3.92
CA ARG A 80 0.79 17.46 -3.55
C ARG A 80 -0.04 16.43 -2.82
N ASN A 81 -0.60 15.50 -3.58
CA ASN A 81 -1.35 14.37 -3.09
C ASN A 81 -0.61 13.09 -3.45
N ALA A 82 -0.67 12.12 -2.56
CA ALA A 82 -0.02 10.84 -2.75
C ALA A 82 -0.90 9.70 -2.27
N TYR A 83 -0.62 8.52 -2.81
CA TYR A 83 -1.10 7.25 -2.34
C TYR A 83 -0.05 6.61 -1.45
N LEU A 84 -0.37 6.46 -0.15
CA LEU A 84 0.41 5.66 0.77
C LEU A 84 0.21 4.18 0.47
N CYS A 85 1.32 3.49 0.26
CA CYS A 85 1.43 2.06 0.00
C CYS A 85 2.36 1.43 1.04
N PHE A 86 1.95 0.26 1.55
CA PHE A 86 2.74 -0.50 2.52
C PHE A 86 3.62 -1.51 1.78
N LEU A 87 4.95 -1.47 1.98
CA LEU A 87 5.88 -2.35 1.27
C LEU A 87 6.30 -3.59 2.09
N MET A 88 5.90 -3.68 3.36
CA MET A 88 6.08 -4.85 4.20
C MET A 88 4.88 -5.05 5.13
N GLY A 89 4.56 -6.30 5.48
CA GLY A 89 3.39 -6.63 6.29
C GLY A 89 2.65 -7.85 5.77
N THR A 90 1.32 -7.87 5.96
CA THR A 90 0.45 -8.97 5.54
C THR A 90 -0.10 -8.75 4.13
N ASP A 91 -0.51 -9.83 3.46
CA ASP A 91 -1.13 -9.77 2.13
C ASP A 91 -2.33 -8.81 2.08
N ALA A 92 -3.10 -8.72 3.17
CA ALA A 92 -4.23 -7.79 3.27
C ALA A 92 -3.78 -6.33 3.29
N LEU A 93 -2.67 -6.02 3.95
CA LEU A 93 -2.14 -4.66 4.07
C LEU A 93 -1.65 -4.13 2.71
N PHE A 94 -1.07 -5.00 1.88
CA PHE A 94 -0.59 -4.66 0.53
C PHE A 94 -1.70 -4.25 -0.43
N GLU A 95 -2.96 -4.56 -0.10
CA GLU A 95 -4.13 -4.20 -0.91
C GLU A 95 -4.88 -2.99 -0.38
N ILE A 96 -4.28 -2.26 0.57
CA ILE A 96 -4.84 -1.03 1.09
C ILE A 96 -3.96 0.13 0.66
N TYR A 97 -4.54 0.99 -0.19
CA TYR A 97 -3.94 2.23 -0.62
C TYR A 97 -4.72 3.40 -0.05
N VAL A 98 -4.02 4.32 0.59
CA VAL A 98 -4.63 5.50 1.24
C VAL A 98 -4.23 6.74 0.49
N PHE A 99 -5.20 7.48 -0.03
CA PHE A 99 -5.00 8.74 -0.72
C PHE A 99 -5.18 9.92 0.23
N GLY A 100 -4.25 10.86 0.19
CA GLY A 100 -4.33 12.12 0.95
C GLY A 100 -3.28 13.12 0.51
N LYS A 101 -3.20 14.25 1.22
CA LYS A 101 -2.12 15.21 0.99
C LYS A 101 -0.81 14.63 1.49
N TYR A 102 0.24 14.80 0.70
CA TYR A 102 1.59 14.37 1.06
C TYR A 102 2.00 14.90 2.45
N SER A 103 1.78 16.19 2.71
CA SER A 103 2.12 16.83 3.98
C SER A 103 1.40 16.20 5.18
N ASP A 104 0.15 15.77 5.00
CA ASP A 104 -0.63 15.15 6.07
C ASP A 104 -0.08 13.75 6.37
N ILE A 105 0.22 12.96 5.33
CA ILE A 105 0.81 11.61 5.47
C ILE A 105 2.17 11.69 6.18
N MET A 106 3.02 12.63 5.78
CA MET A 106 4.34 12.83 6.40
C MET A 106 4.22 13.31 7.84
N SER A 107 3.24 14.15 8.16
CA SER A 107 3.00 14.61 9.54
C SER A 107 2.48 13.48 10.43
N ASP A 108 1.70 12.57 9.87
CA ASP A 108 1.14 11.41 10.56
C ASP A 108 2.05 10.16 10.44
N HIS A 109 3.32 10.31 10.03
CA HIS A 109 4.24 9.20 9.74
C HIS A 109 4.35 8.18 10.90
N ASP A 110 4.51 8.67 12.13
CA ASP A 110 4.61 7.83 13.33
C ASP A 110 3.36 6.94 13.55
N ALA A 111 2.20 7.37 13.06
CA ALA A 111 0.99 6.55 13.10
C ALA A 111 0.98 5.46 12.01
N TRP A 112 1.64 5.70 10.88
CA TRP A 112 1.70 4.79 9.74
C TRP A 112 2.80 3.72 9.90
N GLU A 113 3.96 4.08 10.44
CA GLU A 113 5.12 3.17 10.59
C GLU A 113 4.81 1.95 11.46
N VAL A 114 3.82 2.05 12.36
CA VAL A 114 3.34 0.93 13.19
C VAL A 114 2.80 -0.23 12.34
N PHE A 115 2.34 0.04 11.12
CA PHE A 115 1.78 -0.97 10.22
C PHE A 115 2.81 -1.58 9.28
N SER A 116 3.77 -0.78 8.81
CA SER A 116 4.84 -1.22 7.94
C SER A 116 6.09 -0.39 8.18
N PRO A 117 7.26 -1.02 8.36
CA PRO A 117 8.54 -0.31 8.47
C PRO A 117 8.99 0.30 7.14
N TYR A 118 8.41 -0.13 6.02
CA TYR A 118 8.72 0.39 4.69
C TYR A 118 7.47 0.99 4.08
N LEU A 119 7.50 2.28 3.77
CA LEU A 119 6.39 3.01 3.19
C LEU A 119 6.77 3.58 1.82
N LEU A 120 5.79 3.65 0.94
CA LEU A 120 5.91 4.29 -0.36
C LEU A 120 4.76 5.25 -0.57
N LEU A 121 5.06 6.49 -0.89
CA LEU A 121 4.09 7.50 -1.26
C LEU A 121 4.22 7.72 -2.76
N VAL A 122 3.23 7.26 -3.52
CA VAL A 122 3.17 7.42 -4.99
C VAL A 122 2.38 8.69 -5.30
N ASP A 123 2.94 9.63 -6.05
CA ASP A 123 2.22 10.84 -6.44
C ASP A 123 1.04 10.54 -7.36
N GLU A 124 0.08 11.48 -7.38
CA GLU A 124 -1.12 11.40 -8.24
C GLU A 124 -0.81 11.34 -9.74
N ASP A 125 0.42 11.68 -10.16
CA ASP A 125 0.88 11.56 -11.53
C ASP A 125 1.35 10.15 -11.91
N PHE A 126 1.49 9.24 -10.94
CA PHE A 126 2.01 7.88 -11.12
C PHE A 126 3.38 7.85 -11.82
N ILE A 127 4.20 8.87 -11.58
CA ILE A 127 5.58 8.98 -12.07
C ILE A 127 6.52 9.13 -10.87
N HIS A 128 6.22 10.08 -9.99
CA HIS A 128 7.06 10.41 -8.84
C HIS A 128 6.64 9.63 -7.60
N TYR A 129 7.60 9.41 -6.72
CA TYR A 129 7.35 8.78 -5.43
C TYR A 129 8.36 9.18 -4.37
N THR A 130 7.92 9.13 -3.12
CA THR A 130 8.78 9.14 -1.93
C THR A 130 8.81 7.74 -1.33
N TYR A 131 10.00 7.22 -1.07
CA TYR A 131 10.23 5.99 -0.32
C TYR A 131 10.74 6.33 1.07
N ILE A 132 10.19 5.66 2.09
CA ILE A 132 10.64 5.76 3.47
C ILE A 132 11.08 4.37 3.93
N ASN A 133 12.34 4.26 4.36
CA ASN A 133 12.90 2.99 4.82
C ASN A 133 12.68 2.75 6.32
N ASP A 134 13.13 1.58 6.79
CA ASP A 134 13.01 1.13 8.18
C ASP A 134 13.79 1.98 9.19
N ASN A 135 14.69 2.84 8.72
CA ASN A 135 15.40 3.82 9.55
C ASN A 135 14.74 5.20 9.54
N GLY A 136 13.60 5.36 8.84
CA GLY A 136 12.93 6.63 8.62
C GLY A 136 13.62 7.53 7.60
N GLU A 137 14.60 7.01 6.83
CA GLU A 137 15.24 7.79 5.78
C GLU A 137 14.28 7.97 4.60
N VAL A 138 14.12 9.22 4.18
CA VAL A 138 13.21 9.62 3.10
C VAL A 138 14.02 9.80 1.82
N MET A 139 13.58 9.17 0.74
CA MET A 139 14.22 9.22 -0.56
C MET A 139 13.18 9.50 -1.64
N GLU A 140 13.38 10.56 -2.43
CA GLU A 140 12.50 10.94 -3.54
C GLU A 140 13.07 10.44 -4.87
N SER A 141 12.23 9.86 -5.73
CA SER A 141 12.62 9.30 -7.02
C SER A 141 11.44 9.28 -7.98
N GLN A 142 11.69 8.90 -9.22
CA GLN A 142 10.68 8.66 -10.25
C GLN A 142 10.84 7.27 -10.88
N VAL A 143 9.79 6.76 -11.52
CA VAL A 143 9.90 5.62 -12.43
C VAL A 143 10.57 6.07 -13.75
N SER A 144 11.42 5.22 -14.31
CA SER A 144 12.13 5.48 -15.57
C SER A 144 11.32 5.13 -16.81
#